data_AF-A0A378QR96-F1
#
_entry.id   AF-A0A378QR96-F1
#
_cell.length_a   1.000
_cell.length_b   1.000
_cell.length_c   1.000
_cell.angle_alpha   90.00
_cell.angle_beta   90.00
_cell.angle_gamma   90.00
#
_symmetry.space_group_name_H-M   'P 1'
#
loop_
_entity.id
_entity.type
_entity.pdbx_description
1 polymer ?
#
loop_
_entity_poly.entity_id
_entity_poly.type
_entity_poly.pdbx_seq_one_letter_code
_entity_poly.pdbx_strand_id
1 'polypeptide(L)'
;MIDKASDVLVLRPLITKDKADIIATAEKIGTADIAKSMPEFCGVISKSPTVKAVEHKLIATESEFDFGVLQHAIDAAITIDIRTIKDQASDTHAIDTASAIGKDDIVIDIRATDETDDDPLGIPHICIPFYKLATEFDKLDKTKTYLLYCKKGVMSGLQAVYLKDKGYDNVKVLKLS
;
A
#
# COMPACT_ATOMS: atom_id res chain seq x y z
N MET A 1 -0.77 6.97 21.02
CA MET A 1 -1.73 6.24 21.87
C MET A 1 -3.10 6.46 21.25
N ILE A 2 -3.75 5.42 20.72
CA ILE A 2 -4.97 5.60 19.90
C ILE A 2 -6.15 6.11 20.74
N ASP A 3 -6.19 5.78 22.03
CA ASP A 3 -7.30 6.13 22.92
C ASP A 3 -7.44 7.64 23.15
N LYS A 4 -6.41 8.45 22.86
CA LYS A 4 -6.45 9.92 22.90
C LYS A 4 -6.89 10.56 21.57
N ALA A 5 -7.08 9.77 20.51
CA ALA A 5 -7.49 10.28 19.21
C ALA A 5 -9.00 10.55 19.12
N SER A 6 -9.79 10.15 20.11
CA SER A 6 -11.23 10.34 20.16
C SER A 6 -11.71 10.46 21.60
N ASP A 7 -12.55 11.46 21.88
CA ASP A 7 -13.26 11.59 23.16
C ASP A 7 -14.45 10.62 23.27
N VAL A 8 -14.76 9.88 22.18
CA VAL A 8 -15.85 8.91 22.12
C VAL A 8 -15.34 7.51 22.46
N LEU A 9 -16.11 6.78 23.28
CA LEU A 9 -15.86 5.39 23.61
C LEU A 9 -15.84 4.50 22.35
N VAL A 10 -14.69 3.91 22.05
CA VAL A 10 -14.53 2.96 20.94
C VAL A 10 -14.65 1.53 21.47
N LEU A 11 -15.79 0.88 21.20
CA LEU A 11 -15.99 -0.54 21.51
C LEU A 11 -15.50 -1.40 20.36
N ARG A 12 -14.45 -2.19 20.59
CA ARG A 12 -14.00 -3.19 19.60
C ARG A 12 -15.01 -4.34 19.55
N PRO A 13 -15.36 -4.86 18.34
CA PRO A 13 -16.33 -5.96 18.19
C PRO A 13 -16.01 -7.21 19.03
N LEU A 14 -14.72 -7.43 19.34
CA LEU A 14 -14.20 -8.53 20.15
C LEU A 14 -14.75 -8.59 21.58
N ILE A 15 -15.43 -7.54 22.06
CA ILE A 15 -16.10 -7.54 23.36
C ILE A 15 -17.40 -8.36 23.34
N THR A 16 -18.06 -8.48 22.18
CA THR A 16 -19.40 -9.07 22.06
C THR A 16 -19.54 -10.16 21.01
N LYS A 17 -18.58 -10.26 20.08
CA LYS A 17 -18.60 -11.21 18.96
C LYS A 17 -17.32 -12.00 18.92
N ASP A 18 -17.43 -13.30 18.73
CA ASP A 18 -16.27 -14.13 18.49
C ASP A 18 -15.78 -14.01 17.04
N LYS A 19 -14.65 -14.65 16.75
CA LYS A 19 -14.03 -14.60 15.42
C LYS A 19 -14.95 -15.18 14.34
N ALA A 20 -15.70 -16.24 14.63
CA ALA A 20 -16.58 -16.87 13.67
C ALA A 20 -17.76 -15.94 13.33
N ASP A 21 -18.33 -15.26 14.32
CA ASP A 21 -19.39 -14.28 14.13
C ASP A 21 -18.94 -13.09 13.27
N ILE A 22 -17.72 -12.63 13.48
CA ILE A 22 -17.12 -11.53 12.70
C ILE A 22 -16.94 -11.97 11.24
N ILE A 23 -16.42 -13.18 10.99
CA ILE A 23 -16.23 -13.73 9.64
C ILE A 23 -17.58 -13.91 8.94
N ALA A 24 -18.55 -14.54 9.60
CA ALA A 24 -19.88 -14.76 9.05
C ALA A 24 -20.59 -13.42 8.72
N THR A 25 -20.40 -12.40 9.57
CA THR A 25 -20.91 -11.05 9.28
C THR A 25 -20.23 -10.46 8.05
N ALA A 26 -18.90 -10.57 7.93
CA ALA A 26 -18.14 -10.08 6.79
C ALA A 26 -18.55 -10.77 5.48
N GLU A 27 -18.81 -12.07 5.51
CA GLU A 27 -19.32 -12.83 4.37
C GLU A 27 -20.73 -12.36 3.99
N LYS A 28 -21.61 -12.18 4.97
CA LYS A 28 -22.99 -11.70 4.77
C LYS A 28 -23.04 -10.31 4.13
N ILE A 29 -22.15 -9.40 4.53
CA ILE A 29 -22.10 -8.04 3.97
C ILE A 29 -21.19 -7.93 2.73
N GLY A 30 -20.60 -9.06 2.28
CA GLY A 30 -19.77 -9.11 1.07
C GLY A 30 -18.38 -8.49 1.20
N THR A 31 -17.91 -8.20 2.42
CA THR A 31 -16.58 -7.61 2.65
C THR A 31 -15.49 -8.65 2.94
N ALA A 32 -15.85 -9.92 3.09
CA ALA A 32 -14.93 -10.99 3.47
C ALA A 32 -13.75 -11.14 2.50
N ASP A 33 -13.98 -11.15 1.19
CA ASP A 33 -12.90 -11.37 0.20
C ASP A 33 -11.98 -10.16 0.08
N ILE A 34 -12.52 -8.95 0.29
CA ILE A 34 -11.72 -7.71 0.39
C ILE A 34 -10.85 -7.78 1.65
N ALA A 35 -11.41 -8.14 2.79
CA ALA A 35 -10.66 -8.24 4.05
C ALA A 35 -9.59 -9.35 4.01
N LYS A 36 -9.84 -10.48 3.32
CA LYS A 36 -8.86 -11.56 3.12
C LYS A 36 -7.68 -11.15 2.23
N SER A 37 -7.92 -10.23 1.29
CA SER A 37 -6.89 -9.74 0.36
C SER A 37 -6.17 -8.50 0.87
N MET A 38 -6.63 -7.90 1.98
CA MET A 38 -5.94 -6.78 2.62
C MET A 38 -4.52 -7.19 3.05
N PRO A 39 -3.48 -6.51 2.55
CA PRO A 39 -2.11 -6.78 2.96
C PRO A 39 -1.93 -6.44 4.44
N GLU A 40 -1.29 -7.31 5.22
CA GLU A 40 -0.89 -6.94 6.58
C GLU A 40 0.29 -5.97 6.55
N PHE A 41 0.00 -4.67 6.52
CA PHE A 41 1.02 -3.62 6.50
C PHE A 41 1.85 -3.56 7.79
N CYS A 42 1.27 -3.94 8.93
CA CYS A 42 1.96 -3.94 10.22
C CYS A 42 3.18 -4.89 10.23
N GLY A 43 3.12 -6.02 9.52
CA GLY A 43 4.25 -6.95 9.43
C GLY A 43 5.32 -6.55 8.41
N VAL A 44 5.01 -5.61 7.50
CA VAL A 44 5.90 -5.18 6.41
C VAL A 44 6.68 -3.90 6.77
N ILE A 45 6.17 -3.08 7.67
CA ILE A 45 6.74 -1.76 7.99
C ILE A 45 7.28 -1.69 9.43
N SER A 46 6.83 -2.56 10.35
CA SER A 46 7.13 -2.44 11.77
C SER A 46 7.93 -3.63 12.29
N LYS A 47 9.26 -3.47 12.34
CA LYS A 47 10.21 -4.49 12.87
C LYS A 47 10.00 -4.78 14.37
N SER A 48 9.35 -3.87 15.11
CA SER A 48 8.95 -4.04 16.51
C SER A 48 7.93 -2.96 16.89
N PRO A 49 6.61 -3.22 16.79
CA PRO A 49 5.61 -2.22 17.18
C PRO A 49 5.78 -1.88 18.66
N THR A 50 5.97 -0.61 18.97
CA THR A 50 6.14 -0.15 20.35
C THR A 50 4.79 -0.18 21.06
N VAL A 51 4.64 -1.10 22.01
CA VAL A 51 3.41 -1.24 22.83
C VAL A 51 3.23 -0.12 23.86
N LYS A 52 4.27 0.68 24.12
CA LYS A 52 4.27 1.78 25.08
C LYS A 52 4.98 3.00 24.52
N ALA A 53 4.29 3.75 23.66
CA ALA A 53 4.81 4.99 23.10
C ALA A 53 4.99 6.04 24.20
N VAL A 54 6.11 6.77 24.17
CA VAL A 54 6.39 7.84 25.13
C VAL A 54 5.67 9.11 24.65
N GLU A 55 4.75 9.61 25.47
CA GLU A 55 3.79 10.66 25.09
C GLU A 55 4.45 11.94 24.55
N HIS A 56 5.48 12.47 25.21
CA HIS A 56 6.14 13.71 24.75
C HIS A 56 6.78 13.55 23.36
N LYS A 57 7.29 12.35 23.03
CA LYS A 57 7.86 12.08 21.70
C LYS A 57 6.77 12.02 20.64
N LEU A 58 5.62 11.44 20.98
CA LEU A 58 4.46 11.36 20.09
C LEU A 58 3.99 12.77 19.70
N ILE A 59 3.79 13.64 20.70
CA ILE A 59 3.32 15.02 20.48
C ILE A 59 4.33 15.82 19.64
N ALA A 60 5.63 15.66 19.91
CA ALA A 60 6.67 16.32 19.12
C ALA A 60 6.64 15.86 17.65
N THR A 61 6.54 14.56 17.39
CA THR A 61 6.43 14.02 16.02
C THR A 61 5.14 14.42 15.33
N GLU A 62 4.00 14.42 16.02
CA GLU A 62 2.72 14.87 15.46
C GLU A 62 2.73 16.36 15.10
N SER A 63 3.47 17.18 15.84
CA SER A 63 3.59 18.62 15.55
C SER A 63 4.34 18.94 14.25
N GLU A 64 5.16 17.99 13.76
CA GLU A 64 5.86 18.10 12.48
C GLU A 64 4.99 17.65 11.29
N PHE A 65 3.83 17.05 11.56
CA PHE A 65 2.93 16.57 10.52
C PHE A 65 2.12 17.72 9.90
N ASP A 66 2.13 17.81 8.58
CA ASP A 66 1.31 18.77 7.85
C ASP A 66 -0.15 18.31 7.76
N PHE A 67 -0.99 18.84 8.65
CA PHE A 67 -2.43 18.59 8.65
C PHE A 67 -3.15 19.13 7.41
N GLY A 68 -2.53 20.02 6.62
CA GLY A 68 -3.07 20.47 5.34
C GLY A 68 -3.19 19.33 4.32
N VAL A 69 -2.23 18.40 4.32
CA VAL A 69 -2.29 17.20 3.46
C VAL A 69 -3.46 16.30 3.84
N LEU A 70 -3.69 16.12 5.15
CA LEU A 70 -4.82 15.34 5.64
C LEU A 70 -6.15 16.01 5.26
N GLN A 71 -6.26 17.32 5.44
CA GLN A 71 -7.48 18.05 5.07
C GLN A 71 -7.74 17.96 3.57
N HIS A 72 -6.72 18.14 2.74
CA HIS A 72 -6.87 17.99 1.29
C HIS A 72 -7.33 16.58 0.89
N ALA A 73 -6.81 15.53 1.54
CA ALA A 73 -7.24 14.15 1.28
C ALA A 73 -8.71 13.92 1.68
N ILE A 74 -9.17 14.54 2.78
CA ILE A 74 -10.57 14.50 3.19
C ILE A 74 -11.45 15.24 2.18
N ASP A 75 -11.04 16.44 1.76
CA ASP A 75 -11.81 17.27 0.84
C ASP A 75 -11.89 16.65 -0.57
N ALA A 76 -10.84 15.95 -0.99
CA ALA A 76 -10.79 15.21 -2.26
C ALA A 76 -11.43 13.82 -2.18
N ALA A 77 -11.88 13.37 -0.99
CA ALA A 77 -12.42 12.03 -0.82
C ALA A 77 -13.75 11.85 -1.58
N ILE A 78 -13.83 10.80 -2.39
CA ILE A 78 -15.04 10.44 -3.12
C ILE A 78 -15.84 9.41 -2.34
N THR A 79 -17.15 9.64 -2.22
CA THR A 79 -18.08 8.67 -1.62
C THR A 79 -18.83 7.94 -2.73
N ILE A 80 -18.63 6.62 -2.80
CA ILE A 80 -19.25 5.77 -3.83
C ILE A 80 -20.21 4.79 -3.15
N ASP A 81 -21.41 4.61 -3.73
CA ASP A 81 -22.34 3.58 -3.29
C ASP A 81 -21.82 2.21 -3.76
N ILE A 82 -21.69 1.27 -2.82
CA ILE A 82 -21.20 -0.08 -3.10
C ILE A 82 -22.01 -0.79 -4.22
N ARG A 83 -23.28 -0.43 -4.40
CA ARG A 83 -24.17 -1.01 -5.41
C ARG A 83 -23.88 -0.51 -6.82
N THR A 84 -23.28 0.68 -6.99
CA THR A 84 -22.98 1.29 -8.30
C THR A 84 -21.58 0.92 -8.81
N ILE A 85 -20.78 0.21 -8.01
CA ILE A 85 -19.41 -0.19 -8.37
C ILE A 85 -19.37 -1.15 -9.58
N LYS A 86 -20.43 -1.95 -9.81
CA LYS A 86 -20.49 -2.87 -10.95
C LYS A 86 -20.43 -2.16 -12.31
N ASP A 87 -20.93 -0.93 -12.41
CA ASP A 87 -20.98 -0.18 -13.68
C ASP A 87 -19.69 0.60 -13.96
N GLN A 88 -18.86 0.84 -12.94
CA GLN A 88 -17.55 1.50 -13.05
C GLN A 88 -16.38 0.51 -13.18
N ALA A 89 -16.64 -0.79 -13.18
CA ALA A 89 -15.63 -1.85 -13.34
C ALA A 89 -14.96 -1.90 -14.73
N SER A 90 -15.22 -0.91 -15.59
CA SER A 90 -14.61 -0.80 -16.92
C SER A 90 -13.31 0.02 -16.93
N ASP A 91 -12.96 0.69 -15.83
CA ASP A 91 -11.72 1.49 -15.73
C ASP A 91 -10.79 1.02 -14.59
N THR A 92 -10.88 -0.25 -14.20
CA THR A 92 -9.76 -0.87 -13.47
C THR A 92 -8.59 -0.91 -14.44
N HIS A 93 -7.66 0.04 -14.31
CA HIS A 93 -6.38 0.03 -15.00
C HIS A 93 -5.73 -1.33 -14.79
N ALA A 94 -5.87 -2.23 -15.77
CA ALA A 94 -5.22 -3.51 -15.73
C ALA A 94 -3.72 -3.25 -15.60
N ILE A 95 -3.15 -3.68 -14.47
CA ILE A 95 -1.72 -3.55 -14.25
C ILE A 95 -1.06 -4.66 -15.04
N ASP A 96 -0.20 -4.26 -15.97
CA ASP A 96 0.55 -5.22 -16.75
C ASP A 96 1.54 -5.95 -15.84
N THR A 97 1.49 -7.29 -15.88
CA THR A 97 2.44 -8.14 -15.16
C THR A 97 3.43 -8.75 -16.12
N ALA A 98 4.72 -8.73 -15.78
CA ALA A 98 5.78 -9.36 -16.55
C ALA A 98 6.39 -10.52 -15.75
N SER A 99 6.52 -11.68 -16.39
CA SER A 99 7.21 -12.87 -15.84
C SER A 99 8.64 -13.01 -16.36
N ALA A 100 9.04 -12.16 -17.30
CA ALA A 100 10.36 -12.12 -17.91
C ALA A 100 10.81 -10.67 -18.07
N ILE A 101 12.12 -10.45 -18.00
CA ILE A 101 12.74 -9.13 -18.11
C ILE A 101 13.21 -8.97 -19.55
N GLY A 102 12.66 -7.99 -20.27
CA GLY A 102 13.10 -7.61 -21.61
C GLY A 102 14.47 -6.95 -21.61
N LYS A 103 15.09 -6.83 -22.78
CA LYS A 103 16.45 -6.27 -22.93
C LYS A 103 16.56 -4.79 -22.52
N ASP A 104 15.46 -4.05 -22.64
CA ASP A 104 15.38 -2.61 -22.33
C ASP A 104 14.58 -2.32 -21.05
N ASP A 105 14.15 -3.36 -20.35
CA ASP A 105 13.38 -3.24 -19.11
C ASP A 105 14.33 -2.96 -17.94
N ILE A 106 13.92 -2.07 -17.04
CA ILE A 106 14.66 -1.72 -15.83
C ILE A 106 13.89 -2.24 -14.62
N VAL A 107 14.52 -3.11 -13.84
CA VAL A 107 13.92 -3.61 -12.60
C VAL A 107 14.14 -2.61 -11.48
N ILE A 108 13.07 -2.28 -10.76
CA ILE A 108 13.11 -1.48 -9.55
C ILE A 108 12.70 -2.36 -8.38
N ASP A 109 13.63 -2.60 -7.45
CA ASP A 109 13.32 -3.22 -6.18
C ASP A 109 12.73 -2.16 -5.24
N ILE A 110 11.45 -2.34 -4.90
CA ILE A 110 10.69 -1.40 -4.08
C ILE A 110 10.56 -1.85 -2.61
N ARG A 111 11.26 -2.94 -2.25
CA ARG A 111 11.33 -3.42 -0.86
C ARG A 111 12.06 -2.41 0.03
N ALA A 112 11.88 -2.54 1.34
CA ALA A 112 12.62 -1.73 2.29
C ALA A 112 14.12 -2.06 2.24
N THR A 113 14.98 -1.10 2.58
CA THR A 113 16.44 -1.26 2.48
C THR A 113 16.96 -2.42 3.32
N ASP A 114 16.37 -2.67 4.48
CA ASP A 114 16.76 -3.80 5.32
C ASP A 114 16.36 -5.14 4.71
N GLU A 115 15.21 -5.22 4.02
CA GLU A 115 14.83 -6.42 3.28
C GLU A 115 15.75 -6.69 2.08
N THR A 116 16.24 -5.64 1.40
CA THR A 116 17.20 -5.79 0.30
C THR A 116 18.60 -6.17 0.76
N ASP A 117 18.99 -5.74 1.97
CA ASP A 117 20.28 -6.09 2.58
C ASP A 117 20.28 -7.56 3.04
N ASP A 118 19.17 -8.02 3.63
CA ASP A 118 19.01 -9.40 4.13
C ASP A 118 18.78 -10.42 2.99
N ASP A 119 18.11 -10.03 1.90
CA ASP A 119 17.72 -10.89 0.76
C ASP A 119 17.92 -10.16 -0.59
N PRO A 120 19.19 -9.96 -1.03
CA PRO A 120 19.51 -9.16 -2.21
C PRO A 120 19.05 -9.83 -3.51
N LEU A 121 18.54 -9.01 -4.44
CA LEU A 121 18.06 -9.50 -5.73
C LEU A 121 19.24 -9.90 -6.64
N GLY A 122 19.24 -11.14 -7.12
CA GLY A 122 20.31 -11.68 -7.99
C GLY A 122 20.28 -11.22 -9.45
N ILE A 123 19.52 -10.18 -9.78
CA ILE A 123 19.35 -9.62 -11.12
C ILE A 123 19.73 -8.13 -11.12
N PRO A 124 20.16 -7.54 -12.25
CA PRO A 124 20.41 -6.10 -12.31
C PRO A 124 19.15 -5.30 -11.97
N HIS A 125 19.22 -4.43 -10.96
CA HIS A 125 18.09 -3.64 -10.49
C HIS A 125 18.55 -2.30 -9.88
N ILE A 126 17.60 -1.40 -9.68
CA ILE A 126 17.75 -0.17 -8.91
C ILE A 126 16.93 -0.31 -7.62
N CYS A 127 17.49 0.05 -6.47
CA CYS A 127 16.76 0.04 -5.21
C CYS A 127 16.07 1.39 -4.99
N ILE A 128 14.74 1.41 -5.06
CA ILE A 128 13.93 2.59 -4.73
C ILE A 128 12.80 2.12 -3.82
N PRO A 129 12.95 2.23 -2.49
CA PRO A 129 11.91 1.80 -1.56
C PRO A 129 10.57 2.44 -1.89
N PHE A 130 9.47 1.69 -1.71
CA PHE A 130 8.13 2.11 -2.13
C PHE A 130 7.73 3.52 -1.64
N TYR A 131 8.17 3.90 -0.43
CA TYR A 131 7.85 5.22 0.17
C TYR A 131 8.60 6.40 -0.48
N LYS A 132 9.65 6.13 -1.27
CA LYS A 132 10.37 7.12 -2.10
C LYS A 132 10.04 7.00 -3.58
N LEU A 133 9.36 5.92 -3.98
CA LEU A 133 9.11 5.62 -5.39
C LEU A 133 8.38 6.77 -6.07
N ALA A 134 7.29 7.28 -5.49
CA ALA A 134 6.50 8.36 -6.05
C ALA A 134 7.30 9.62 -6.41
N THR A 135 8.31 9.98 -5.61
CA THR A 135 9.13 11.20 -5.80
C THR A 135 10.35 10.97 -6.68
N GLU A 136 10.92 9.76 -6.63
CA GLU A 136 12.09 9.41 -7.45
C GLU A 136 11.69 9.00 -8.86
N PHE A 137 10.48 8.45 -9.06
CA PHE A 137 9.99 8.02 -10.36
C PHE A 137 9.87 9.18 -11.36
N ASP A 138 9.54 10.39 -10.88
CA ASP A 138 9.47 11.60 -11.71
C ASP A 138 10.83 11.97 -12.36
N LYS A 139 11.94 11.52 -11.78
CA LYS A 139 13.30 11.78 -12.27
C LYS A 139 13.79 10.72 -13.25
N LEU A 140 13.05 9.62 -13.40
CA LEU A 140 13.40 8.51 -14.26
C LEU A 140 13.08 8.81 -15.73
N ASP A 141 13.77 8.11 -16.63
CA ASP A 141 13.60 8.25 -18.07
C ASP A 141 12.26 7.66 -18.52
N LYS A 142 11.33 8.52 -18.92
CA LYS A 142 9.98 8.14 -19.36
C LYS A 142 9.96 7.27 -20.63
N THR A 143 11.08 7.15 -21.35
CA THR A 143 11.17 6.29 -22.55
C THR A 143 11.43 4.82 -22.23
N LYS A 144 11.83 4.50 -21.00
CA LYS A 144 12.14 3.13 -20.54
C LYS A 144 10.92 2.48 -19.87
N THR A 145 10.88 1.15 -19.90
CA THR A 145 9.86 0.39 -19.17
C THR A 145 10.40 -0.04 -17.82
N TYR A 146 9.64 0.20 -16.75
CA TYR A 146 10.04 -0.11 -15.38
C TYR A 146 9.25 -1.29 -14.83
N LEU A 147 9.95 -2.27 -14.29
CA LEU A 147 9.38 -3.47 -13.69
C LEU A 147 9.52 -3.38 -12.16
N LEU A 148 8.42 -3.13 -11.46
CA LEU A 148 8.42 -3.03 -10.00
C LEU A 148 8.44 -4.42 -9.37
N TYR A 149 9.39 -4.65 -8.48
CA TYR A 149 9.54 -5.90 -7.74
C TYR A 149 9.30 -5.73 -6.24
N CYS A 150 8.49 -6.62 -5.68
CA CYS A 150 8.47 -6.91 -4.25
C CYS A 150 8.22 -8.42 -4.06
N LYS A 151 8.60 -8.95 -2.89
CA LYS A 151 8.61 -10.40 -2.63
C LYS A 151 7.28 -11.11 -2.89
N LYS A 152 6.16 -10.48 -2.52
CA LYS A 152 4.81 -11.06 -2.67
C LYS A 152 4.02 -10.49 -3.86
N GLY A 153 4.58 -9.57 -4.65
CA GLY A 153 3.88 -8.89 -5.75
C GLY A 153 2.78 -7.89 -5.34
N VAL A 154 2.43 -7.82 -4.05
CA VAL A 154 1.36 -6.97 -3.53
C VAL A 154 1.75 -5.49 -3.55
N MET A 155 2.91 -5.15 -2.98
CA MET A 155 3.36 -3.76 -2.94
C MET A 155 3.66 -3.22 -4.33
N SER A 156 4.24 -4.04 -5.22
CA SER A 156 4.54 -3.64 -6.59
C SER A 156 3.26 -3.42 -7.40
N GLY A 157 2.22 -4.21 -7.17
CA GLY A 157 0.88 -3.96 -7.72
C GLY A 157 0.31 -2.61 -7.27
N LEU A 158 0.22 -2.38 -5.96
CA LEU A 158 -0.34 -1.12 -5.44
C LEU A 158 0.40 0.12 -5.95
N GLN A 159 1.74 0.07 -5.98
CA GLN A 159 2.56 1.15 -6.49
C GLN A 159 2.40 1.34 -8.01
N ALA A 160 2.21 0.27 -8.78
CA ALA A 160 1.98 0.37 -10.22
C ALA A 160 0.62 1.02 -10.54
N VAL A 161 -0.45 0.74 -9.76
CA VAL A 161 -1.72 1.47 -9.88
C VAL A 161 -1.49 2.95 -9.63
N TYR A 162 -0.87 3.27 -8.50
CA TYR A 162 -0.64 4.66 -8.10
C TYR A 162 0.17 5.45 -9.13
N LEU A 163 1.17 4.84 -9.76
CA LEU A 163 1.94 5.46 -10.83
C LEU A 163 1.12 5.61 -12.13
N LYS A 164 0.31 4.62 -12.51
CA LYS A 164 -0.62 4.75 -13.65
C LYS A 164 -1.63 5.88 -13.42
N ASP A 165 -2.19 6.02 -12.23
CA ASP A 165 -3.11 7.12 -11.87
C ASP A 165 -2.43 8.50 -11.98
N LYS A 166 -1.11 8.57 -11.80
CA LYS A 166 -0.29 9.76 -12.04
C LYS A 166 0.07 10.00 -13.51
N GLY A 167 -0.36 9.13 -14.43
CA GLY A 167 -0.10 9.21 -15.87
C GLY A 167 1.17 8.49 -16.32
N TYR A 168 1.71 7.56 -15.52
CA TYR A 168 2.85 6.72 -15.92
C TYR A 168 2.40 5.38 -16.48
N ASP A 169 2.35 5.28 -17.82
CA ASP A 169 1.97 4.05 -18.53
C ASP A 169 3.11 3.04 -18.71
N ASN A 170 4.35 3.46 -18.43
CA ASN A 170 5.57 2.67 -18.64
C ASN A 170 5.94 1.79 -17.43
N VAL A 171 4.95 1.36 -16.63
CA VAL A 171 5.14 0.61 -15.38
C VAL A 171 4.45 -0.75 -15.43
N LYS A 172 5.19 -1.80 -15.05
CA LYS A 172 4.68 -3.18 -14.94
C LYS A 172 5.11 -3.81 -13.62
N VAL A 173 4.44 -4.87 -13.22
CA VAL A 173 4.80 -5.66 -12.02
C VAL A 173 5.64 -6.85 -12.42
N LEU A 174 6.85 -6.97 -11.85
CA LEU A 174 7.70 -8.15 -12.01
C LEU A 174 7.24 -9.27 -11.08
N LYS A 175 6.96 -10.44 -11.64
CA LYS A 175 6.74 -11.67 -10.88
C LYS A 175 7.88 -12.64 -11.15
N LEU A 176 8.78 -12.78 -10.19
CA LEU A 176 9.79 -13.84 -10.18
C LEU A 176 9.13 -15.08 -9.56
N SER A 177 8.84 -16.07 -10.40
CA SER A 177 8.32 -17.38 -10.01
C SER A 177 9.39 -18.26 -9.38
#